data_AF-A0A923NXP8-F1
#
_entry.id   AF-A0A923NXP8-F1
#
_cell.length_a   1.000
_cell.length_b   1.000
_cell.length_c   1.000
_cell.angle_alpha   90.00
_cell.angle_beta   90.00
_cell.angle_gamma   90.00
#
_symmetry.space_group_name_H-M   'P 1'
#
loop_
_entity.id
_entity.type
_entity.pdbx_description
1 polymer ?
#
loop_
_entity_poly.entity_id
_entity_poly.type
_entity_poly.pdbx_seq_one_letter_code
_entity_poly.pdbx_strand_id
1 'polypeptide(L)'
;MNVGLVGNTFSGITNGNGALSSVKNNADSAKFSELLERLTSQNDRRGTVSSEQIAEKGRLNGDYTSGFKGTFTASSDKKSKPTGAAVNQANSHVKSKDIDRTSELYEKSMELENYFVKQMISEMRKTVMRGKDSDFARQTYEDMLYDEYAASMTKNAGFGLADQIYLSLV
;
A
#
# COMPACT_ATOMS: atom_id res chain seq x y z
N MET A 1 34.88 -68.56 50.30
CA MET A 1 35.23 -68.91 48.90
C MET A 1 34.31 -68.13 47.97
N ASN A 2 34.78 -67.75 46.78
CA ASN A 2 34.09 -66.84 45.85
C ASN A 2 33.71 -67.57 44.56
N VAL A 3 32.42 -67.54 44.18
CA VAL A 3 31.86 -67.61 42.81
C VAL A 3 30.42 -67.04 42.89
N GLY A 4 29.85 -66.21 41.99
CA GLY A 4 30.38 -65.46 40.84
C GLY A 4 29.28 -65.17 39.78
N LEU A 5 29.01 -63.89 39.47
CA LEU A 5 28.10 -63.35 38.41
C LEU A 5 26.60 -63.73 38.57
N VAL A 6 25.56 -63.01 38.12
CA VAL A 6 25.29 -61.95 37.10
C VAL A 6 24.25 -60.97 37.73
N GLY A 7 24.00 -59.70 37.35
CA GLY A 7 24.58 -58.75 36.37
C GLY A 7 23.58 -57.61 36.03
N ASN A 8 24.03 -56.53 35.36
CA ASN A 8 23.27 -55.41 34.75
C ASN A 8 22.35 -54.54 35.66
N THR A 9 22.69 -53.27 35.95
CA THR A 9 22.34 -52.04 35.17
C THR A 9 20.83 -51.93 34.86
N PHE A 10 20.12 -50.85 35.18
CA PHE A 10 20.48 -49.43 34.98
C PHE A 10 20.00 -48.49 36.09
N SER A 11 20.78 -47.43 36.35
CA SER A 11 20.28 -46.23 37.04
C SER A 11 19.51 -45.36 36.04
N GLY A 12 18.25 -45.03 36.35
CA GLY A 12 17.37 -44.23 35.49
C GLY A 12 17.71 -42.74 35.50
N ILE A 13 18.89 -42.38 35.01
CA ILE A 13 19.31 -40.98 34.87
C ILE A 13 18.61 -40.35 33.66
N THR A 14 17.37 -39.89 33.85
CA THR A 14 16.79 -38.87 32.95
C THR A 14 17.49 -37.54 33.25
N ASN A 15 18.56 -37.29 32.50
CA ASN A 15 19.37 -36.07 32.57
C ASN A 15 18.49 -34.80 32.59
N GLY A 16 18.93 -33.78 33.34
CA GLY A 16 18.18 -32.54 33.64
C GLY A 16 17.78 -31.65 32.45
N ASN A 17 17.94 -32.12 31.20
CA ASN A 17 17.53 -31.42 29.98
C ASN A 17 16.03 -31.05 29.97
N GLY A 18 15.16 -31.84 30.60
CA GLY A 18 13.74 -31.53 30.72
C GLY A 18 13.41 -30.39 31.69
N ALA A 19 14.26 -30.18 32.71
CA ALA A 19 14.16 -29.02 33.60
C ALA A 19 14.78 -27.77 32.96
N LEU A 20 15.88 -27.93 32.21
CA LEU A 20 16.51 -26.83 31.48
C LEU A 20 15.64 -26.30 30.34
N SER A 21 14.91 -27.16 29.63
CA SER A 21 13.97 -26.74 28.58
C SER A 21 12.74 -26.03 29.14
N SER A 22 12.17 -26.49 30.26
CA SER A 22 11.04 -25.80 30.90
C SER A 22 11.45 -24.46 31.52
N VAL A 23 12.65 -24.34 32.10
CA VAL A 23 13.22 -23.06 32.55
C VAL A 23 13.48 -22.12 31.36
N LYS A 24 14.00 -22.63 30.24
CA LYS A 24 14.19 -21.84 29.01
C LYS A 24 12.87 -21.29 28.48
N ASN A 25 11.86 -22.15 28.34
CA ASN A 25 10.54 -21.77 27.86
C ASN A 25 9.86 -20.76 28.78
N ASN A 26 9.96 -20.93 30.11
CA ASN A 26 9.43 -19.94 31.06
C ASN A 26 10.18 -18.59 30.98
N ALA A 27 11.50 -18.60 30.82
CA ALA A 27 12.29 -17.38 30.68
C ALA A 27 11.98 -16.64 29.36
N ASP A 28 11.73 -17.37 28.27
CA ASP A 28 11.39 -16.77 26.98
C ASP A 28 9.92 -16.29 26.95
N SER A 29 8.99 -16.98 27.64
CA SER A 29 7.64 -16.48 27.93
C SER A 29 7.66 -15.20 28.78
N ALA A 30 8.51 -15.14 29.82
CA ALA A 30 8.65 -13.97 30.68
C ALA A 30 9.19 -12.75 29.90
N LYS A 31 10.20 -12.94 29.05
CA LYS A 31 10.69 -11.90 28.12
C LYS A 31 9.61 -11.48 27.12
N PHE A 32 8.77 -12.41 26.64
CA PHE A 32 7.68 -12.06 25.74
C PHE A 32 6.62 -11.21 26.47
N SER A 33 6.25 -11.54 27.70
CA SER A 33 5.36 -10.67 28.51
C SER A 33 5.99 -9.31 28.80
N GLU A 34 7.30 -9.25 29.09
CA GLU A 34 8.03 -7.99 29.27
C GLU A 34 8.05 -7.15 27.98
N LEU A 35 8.26 -7.77 26.83
CA LEU A 35 8.16 -7.11 25.52
C LEU A 35 6.75 -6.62 25.22
N LEU A 36 5.71 -7.39 25.59
CA LEU A 36 4.32 -7.03 25.36
C LEU A 36 3.87 -5.89 26.27
N GLU A 37 4.25 -5.93 27.56
CA GLU A 37 4.07 -4.85 28.54
C GLU A 37 4.85 -3.58 28.15
N ARG A 38 6.06 -3.75 27.61
CA ARG A 38 6.83 -2.64 27.03
C ARG A 38 6.15 -2.09 25.77
N LEU A 39 5.54 -2.91 24.94
CA LEU A 39 4.83 -2.46 23.74
C LEU A 39 3.59 -1.65 24.12
N THR A 40 2.76 -2.14 25.06
CA THR A 40 1.56 -1.43 25.53
C THR A 40 1.90 -0.15 26.30
N SER A 41 2.83 -0.20 27.26
CA SER A 41 3.24 1.00 28.02
C SER A 41 3.99 2.04 27.18
N GLN A 42 4.66 1.63 26.10
CA GLN A 42 5.22 2.56 25.10
C GLN A 42 4.13 3.15 24.19
N ASN A 43 3.01 2.44 24.00
CA ASN A 43 1.83 2.93 23.29
C ASN A 43 1.10 4.03 24.10
N ASP A 44 0.97 3.89 25.42
CA ASP A 44 0.36 4.92 26.28
C ASP A 44 1.16 6.24 26.31
N ARG A 45 2.46 6.21 25.99
CA ARG A 45 3.34 7.39 25.92
C ARG A 45 3.52 7.96 24.51
N ARG A 46 3.24 7.18 23.47
CA ARG A 46 3.06 7.66 22.09
C ARG A 46 1.56 7.69 21.81
N GLY A 47 0.91 8.79 22.19
CA GLY A 47 -0.52 8.98 21.97
C GLY A 47 -0.94 8.46 20.60
N THR A 48 -1.76 7.42 20.59
CA THR A 48 -2.15 6.69 19.39
C THR A 48 -3.03 7.60 18.56
N VAL A 49 -2.40 8.33 17.64
CA VAL A 49 -3.10 9.09 16.60
C VAL A 49 -4.09 8.15 15.91
N SER A 50 -5.37 8.54 15.88
CA SER A 50 -6.42 7.73 15.25
C SER A 50 -6.07 7.52 13.78
N SER A 51 -6.59 6.45 13.16
CA SER A 51 -6.46 6.23 11.72
C SER A 51 -6.84 7.47 10.90
N GLU A 52 -7.88 8.20 11.33
CA GLU A 52 -8.38 9.46 10.74
C GLU A 52 -7.44 10.66 10.92
N GLN A 53 -6.45 10.57 11.81
CA GLN A 53 -5.41 11.59 12.01
C GLN A 53 -4.11 11.26 11.26
N ILE A 54 -3.92 10.01 10.84
CA ILE A 54 -2.76 9.55 10.05
C ILE A 54 -3.10 9.55 8.55
N ALA A 55 -4.27 9.01 8.20
CA ALA A 55 -4.75 8.92 6.83
C ALA A 55 -5.51 10.20 6.46
N GLU A 56 -5.08 10.85 5.39
CA GLU A 56 -5.83 11.90 4.70
C GLU A 56 -7.25 11.41 4.37
N LYS A 57 -8.25 12.28 4.56
CA LYS A 57 -9.67 11.93 4.48
C LYS A 57 -10.00 11.26 3.13
N GLY A 58 -10.41 10.00 3.17
CA GLY A 58 -10.76 9.21 1.99
C GLY A 58 -9.64 8.35 1.40
N ARG A 59 -8.42 8.38 1.95
CA ARG A 59 -7.38 7.39 1.63
C ARG A 59 -7.48 6.17 2.54
N LEU A 60 -7.14 5.00 2.00
CA LEU A 60 -7.06 3.75 2.77
C LEU A 60 -5.67 3.60 3.40
N ASN A 61 -5.61 2.90 4.53
CA ASN A 61 -4.33 2.50 5.13
C ASN A 61 -3.59 1.58 4.14
N GLY A 62 -2.37 1.96 3.74
CA GLY A 62 -1.62 1.24 2.70
C GLY A 62 -2.00 1.63 1.26
N ASP A 63 -2.68 2.76 1.04
CA ASP A 63 -2.75 3.36 -0.30
C ASP A 63 -1.38 3.95 -0.68
N TYR A 64 -0.56 3.11 -1.34
CA TYR A 64 0.79 3.44 -1.77
C TYR A 64 0.86 4.40 -2.96
N THR A 65 -0.26 4.63 -3.66
CA THR A 65 -0.27 5.47 -4.86
C THR A 65 0.21 6.87 -4.53
N SER A 66 1.14 7.42 -5.29
CA SER A 66 1.56 8.81 -5.12
C SER A 66 0.35 9.71 -5.32
N GLY A 67 -0.15 10.30 -4.22
CA GLY A 67 -1.43 11.00 -4.20
C GLY A 67 -1.52 12.17 -5.19
N PHE A 68 -2.75 12.58 -5.47
CA PHE A 68 -3.08 13.68 -6.40
C PHE A 68 -3.28 15.02 -5.69
N LYS A 69 -3.49 14.99 -4.36
CA LYS A 69 -3.56 16.17 -3.49
C LYS A 69 -2.31 17.04 -3.63
N GLY A 70 -2.51 18.34 -3.87
CA GLY A 70 -1.41 19.32 -3.94
C GLY A 70 -0.55 19.27 -5.21
N THR A 71 -0.94 18.51 -6.23
CA THR A 71 -0.33 18.60 -7.58
C THR A 71 -0.55 19.98 -8.21
N PHE A 72 -1.68 20.63 -7.91
CA PHE A 72 -2.03 21.98 -8.32
C PHE A 72 -2.22 22.85 -7.09
N THR A 73 -1.46 23.94 -7.01
CA THR A 73 -1.42 24.85 -5.85
C THR A 73 -1.28 26.32 -6.25
N ALA A 74 -0.97 26.62 -7.51
CA ALA A 74 -0.77 27.98 -7.97
C ALA A 74 -2.12 28.67 -8.22
N SER A 75 -2.18 29.99 -8.05
CA SER A 75 -3.41 30.75 -8.32
C SER A 75 -3.83 30.75 -9.79
N SER A 76 -2.90 30.42 -10.71
CA SER A 76 -3.18 30.13 -12.13
C SER A 76 -4.10 28.93 -12.31
N ASP A 77 -3.97 27.92 -11.45
CA ASP A 77 -4.54 26.59 -11.67
C ASP A 77 -6.07 26.60 -11.49
N LYS A 78 -6.57 27.62 -10.77
CA LYS A 78 -7.99 27.90 -10.55
C LYS A 78 -8.77 28.34 -11.80
N LYS A 79 -8.07 28.78 -12.84
CA LYS A 79 -8.65 29.17 -14.13
C LYS A 79 -7.90 28.51 -15.28
N SER A 80 -7.69 27.20 -15.14
CA SER A 80 -7.06 26.40 -16.18
C SER A 80 -8.02 26.20 -17.34
N LYS A 81 -7.50 26.30 -18.58
CA LYS A 81 -8.26 25.83 -19.74
C LYS A 81 -8.26 24.30 -19.76
N PRO A 82 -9.30 23.64 -20.32
CA PRO A 82 -9.24 22.23 -20.62
C PRO A 82 -8.03 21.89 -21.50
N THR A 83 -7.51 20.69 -21.32
CA THR A 83 -6.36 20.12 -22.03
C THR A 83 -6.69 18.73 -22.57
N GLY A 84 -5.86 18.19 -23.47
CA GLY A 84 -6.01 16.85 -24.02
C GLY A 84 -7.39 16.59 -24.64
N ALA A 85 -8.01 15.46 -24.28
CA ALA A 85 -9.30 15.04 -24.77
C ALA A 85 -10.45 16.01 -24.44
N ALA A 86 -10.35 16.82 -23.38
CA ALA A 86 -11.38 17.82 -23.04
C ALA A 86 -11.47 18.97 -24.04
N VAL A 87 -10.37 19.33 -24.72
CA VAL A 87 -10.37 20.33 -25.79
C VAL A 87 -11.13 19.83 -27.01
N ASN A 88 -10.99 18.55 -27.32
CA ASN A 88 -11.57 17.90 -28.49
C ASN A 88 -12.98 17.34 -28.21
N GLN A 89 -13.74 17.90 -27.26
CA GLN A 89 -15.12 17.49 -27.04
C GLN A 89 -15.93 17.66 -28.33
N ALA A 90 -16.45 16.55 -28.86
CA ALA A 90 -17.22 16.52 -30.11
C ALA A 90 -18.54 17.31 -30.05
N ASN A 91 -18.93 17.77 -28.86
CA ASN A 91 -20.20 18.45 -28.61
C ASN A 91 -19.99 19.97 -28.59
N SER A 92 -20.09 20.60 -29.77
CA SER A 92 -19.87 22.06 -29.97
C SER A 92 -20.83 22.97 -29.19
N HIS A 93 -21.79 22.41 -28.45
CA HIS A 93 -22.73 23.14 -27.61
C HIS A 93 -22.28 23.26 -26.13
N VAL A 94 -21.28 22.48 -25.71
CA VAL A 94 -20.68 22.62 -24.37
C VAL A 94 -19.68 23.77 -24.43
N LYS A 95 -20.01 24.89 -23.78
CA LYS A 95 -19.07 26.01 -23.65
C LYS A 95 -17.89 25.58 -22.79
N SER A 96 -16.66 25.80 -23.28
CA SER A 96 -15.44 25.57 -22.51
C SER A 96 -15.45 26.46 -21.27
N LYS A 97 -15.70 25.85 -20.11
CA LYS A 97 -15.71 26.51 -18.80
C LYS A 97 -14.31 26.42 -18.19
N ASP A 98 -13.93 27.43 -17.42
CA ASP A 98 -12.66 27.42 -16.68
C ASP A 98 -12.67 26.26 -15.66
N ILE A 99 -11.56 25.53 -15.57
CA ILE A 99 -11.39 24.40 -14.64
C ILE A 99 -10.63 24.88 -13.42
N ASP A 100 -11.20 24.67 -12.22
CA ASP A 100 -10.49 24.85 -10.95
C ASP A 100 -9.77 23.57 -10.56
N ARG A 101 -8.50 23.47 -10.96
CA ARG A 101 -7.64 22.31 -10.65
C ARG A 101 -7.24 22.20 -9.19
N THR A 102 -7.49 23.24 -8.37
CA THR A 102 -7.20 23.23 -6.93
C THR A 102 -8.37 22.68 -6.10
N SER A 103 -9.49 22.35 -6.74
CA SER A 103 -10.69 21.83 -6.07
C SER A 103 -10.60 20.33 -5.75
N GLU A 104 -11.23 19.92 -4.64
CA GLU A 104 -11.36 18.50 -4.26
C GLU A 104 -12.07 17.69 -5.36
N LEU A 105 -13.01 18.29 -6.09
CA LEU A 105 -13.67 17.66 -7.24
C LEU A 105 -12.69 17.32 -8.36
N TYR A 106 -11.71 18.19 -8.62
CA TYR A 106 -10.68 17.93 -9.63
C TYR A 106 -9.68 16.86 -9.16
N GLU A 107 -9.29 16.89 -7.87
CA GLU A 107 -8.49 15.81 -7.27
C GLU A 107 -9.17 14.44 -7.43
N LYS A 108 -10.47 14.35 -7.16
CA LYS A 108 -11.25 13.11 -7.37
C LYS A 108 -11.47 12.75 -8.83
N SER A 109 -11.55 13.73 -9.73
CA SER A 109 -11.58 13.48 -11.18
C SER A 109 -10.26 12.89 -11.68
N MET A 110 -9.13 13.31 -11.10
CA MET A 110 -7.79 12.81 -11.42
C MET A 110 -7.49 11.44 -10.79
N GLU A 111 -7.97 11.17 -9.56
CA GLU A 111 -8.00 9.81 -8.99
C GLU A 111 -8.75 8.82 -9.89
N LEU A 112 -9.87 9.25 -10.48
CA LEU A 112 -10.67 8.44 -11.40
C LEU A 112 -9.98 8.25 -12.75
N GLU A 113 -9.35 9.29 -13.31
CA GLU A 113 -8.48 9.16 -14.50
C GLU A 113 -7.32 8.17 -14.27
N ASN A 114 -6.69 8.19 -13.10
CA ASN A 114 -5.65 7.22 -12.73
C ASN A 114 -6.15 5.77 -12.75
N TYR A 115 -7.38 5.51 -12.30
CA TYR A 115 -7.97 4.17 -12.39
C TYR A 115 -8.13 3.71 -13.84
N PHE A 116 -8.59 4.59 -14.75
CA PHE A 116 -8.68 4.29 -16.17
C PHE A 116 -7.30 4.07 -16.81
N VAL A 117 -6.31 4.89 -16.47
CA VAL A 117 -4.92 4.75 -16.94
C VAL A 117 -4.29 3.45 -16.44
N LYS A 118 -4.50 3.08 -15.16
CA LYS A 118 -4.08 1.78 -14.60
C LYS A 118 -4.73 0.61 -15.35
N GLN A 119 -6.03 0.67 -15.65
CA GLN A 119 -6.69 -0.38 -16.44
C GLN A 119 -6.12 -0.46 -17.86
N MET A 120 -5.91 0.68 -18.52
CA MET A 120 -5.31 0.76 -19.86
C MET A 120 -3.91 0.13 -19.87
N ILE A 121 -3.04 0.49 -18.92
CA ILE A 121 -1.70 -0.08 -18.76
C ILE A 121 -1.77 -1.59 -18.45
N SER A 122 -2.75 -2.01 -17.64
CA SER A 122 -2.97 -3.43 -17.32
C SER A 122 -3.38 -4.25 -18.54
N GLU A 123 -4.21 -3.71 -19.44
CA GLU A 123 -4.51 -4.36 -20.73
C GLU A 123 -3.31 -4.34 -21.68
N MET A 124 -2.59 -3.23 -21.78
CA MET A 124 -1.34 -3.15 -22.55
C MET A 124 -0.28 -4.15 -22.04
N ARG A 125 -0.21 -4.41 -20.72
CA ARG A 125 0.66 -5.44 -20.15
C ARG A 125 0.33 -6.84 -20.65
N LYS A 126 -0.95 -7.17 -20.86
CA LYS A 126 -1.38 -8.49 -21.35
C LYS A 126 -0.96 -8.77 -22.80
N THR A 127 -0.71 -7.74 -23.61
CA THR A 127 -0.25 -7.91 -25.00
C THR A 127 1.27 -8.14 -25.09
N VAL A 128 2.02 -7.82 -24.04
CA VAL A 128 3.45 -8.12 -23.95
C VAL A 128 3.65 -9.60 -23.66
N MET A 129 4.27 -10.34 -24.57
CA MET A 129 4.59 -11.76 -24.35
C MET A 129 5.56 -11.91 -23.18
N ARG A 130 5.20 -12.73 -22.18
CA ARG A 130 6.03 -13.00 -21.00
C ARG A 130 6.59 -14.41 -21.02
N GLY A 131 7.81 -14.56 -20.50
CA GLY A 131 8.43 -15.86 -20.27
C GLY A 131 7.63 -16.69 -19.25
N LYS A 132 7.86 -18.01 -19.23
CA LYS A 132 7.08 -18.95 -18.40
C LYS A 132 7.30 -18.80 -16.88
N ASP A 133 8.29 -18.01 -16.46
CA ASP A 133 8.71 -17.88 -15.06
C ASP A 133 8.01 -16.68 -14.38
N SER A 134 6.72 -16.86 -14.08
CA SER A 134 5.94 -15.91 -13.29
C SER A 134 6.16 -16.12 -11.79
N ASP A 135 7.29 -15.62 -11.28
CA ASP A 135 7.54 -15.55 -9.83
C ASP A 135 6.50 -14.64 -9.15
N PHE A 136 5.87 -15.11 -8.07
CA PHE A 136 4.91 -14.32 -7.29
C PHE A 136 5.48 -12.95 -6.87
N ALA A 137 6.75 -12.93 -6.42
CA ALA A 137 7.45 -11.69 -6.06
C ALA A 137 7.63 -10.72 -7.24
N ARG A 138 7.84 -11.23 -8.48
CA ARG A 138 7.91 -10.40 -9.68
C ARG A 138 6.54 -9.77 -9.96
N GLN A 139 5.46 -10.53 -9.85
CA GLN A 139 4.11 -10.00 -10.06
C GLN A 139 3.78 -8.89 -9.05
N THR A 140 4.03 -9.09 -7.75
CA THR A 140 3.77 -8.06 -6.73
C THR A 140 4.59 -6.78 -6.95
N TYR A 141 5.88 -6.91 -7.29
CA TYR A 141 6.71 -5.74 -7.62
C TYR A 141 6.22 -5.02 -8.87
N GLU A 142 5.86 -5.76 -9.92
CA GLU A 142 5.35 -5.18 -11.16
C GLU A 142 4.00 -4.49 -10.97
N ASP A 143 3.07 -5.06 -10.20
CA ASP A 143 1.78 -4.42 -9.89
C ASP A 143 2.01 -3.08 -9.16
N MET A 144 2.91 -3.01 -8.18
CA MET A 144 3.28 -1.73 -7.52
C MET A 144 3.97 -0.74 -8.47
N LEU A 145 4.83 -1.23 -9.38
CA LEU A 145 5.51 -0.39 -10.37
C LEU A 145 4.52 0.21 -11.38
N TYR A 146 3.54 -0.58 -11.84
CA TYR A 146 2.52 -0.10 -12.77
C TYR A 146 1.53 0.86 -12.11
N ASP A 147 1.30 0.76 -10.80
CA ASP A 147 0.49 1.71 -10.04
C ASP A 147 1.16 3.10 -9.96
N GLU A 148 2.47 3.17 -9.69
CA GLU A 148 3.20 4.43 -9.76
C GLU A 148 3.38 4.95 -11.19
N TYR A 149 3.51 4.06 -12.18
CA TYR A 149 3.56 4.49 -13.58
C TYR A 149 2.23 5.08 -14.03
N ALA A 150 1.10 4.51 -13.62
CA ALA A 150 -0.23 5.09 -13.86
C ALA A 150 -0.36 6.47 -13.21
N ALA A 151 0.03 6.61 -11.94
CA ALA A 151 -0.06 7.88 -11.23
C ALA A 151 0.84 8.97 -11.86
N SER A 152 2.05 8.60 -12.30
CA SER A 152 2.95 9.47 -13.05
C SER A 152 2.40 9.85 -14.43
N MET A 153 1.80 8.90 -15.15
CA MET A 153 1.16 9.16 -16.44
C MET A 153 -0.04 10.10 -16.30
N THR A 154 -0.92 9.89 -15.32
CA THR A 154 -2.05 10.80 -15.05
C THR A 154 -1.56 12.22 -14.74
N LYS A 155 -0.49 12.39 -13.95
CA LYS A 155 0.08 13.71 -13.63
C LYS A 155 0.72 14.42 -14.82
N ASN A 156 1.35 13.68 -15.75
CA ASN A 156 2.24 14.27 -16.76
C ASN A 156 1.77 14.13 -18.22
N ALA A 157 1.01 13.09 -18.56
CA ALA A 157 0.67 12.77 -19.95
C ALA A 157 -0.45 13.65 -20.53
N GLY A 158 -1.23 14.33 -19.68
CA GLY A 158 -2.25 15.29 -20.12
C GLY A 158 -3.35 14.67 -20.98
N PHE A 159 -3.79 13.45 -20.65
CA PHE A 159 -4.89 12.78 -21.37
C PHE A 159 -6.16 13.64 -21.43
N GLY A 160 -6.42 14.43 -20.39
CA GLY A 160 -7.54 15.36 -20.33
C GLY A 160 -8.88 14.68 -20.09
N LEU A 161 -8.87 13.43 -19.62
CA LEU A 161 -10.08 12.72 -19.19
C LEU A 161 -10.54 13.30 -17.83
N ALA A 162 -9.62 13.60 -16.90
CA ALA A 162 -9.94 14.32 -15.66
C ALA A 162 -10.62 15.67 -15.93
N ASP A 163 -10.13 16.42 -16.93
CA ASP A 163 -10.75 17.67 -17.39
C ASP A 163 -12.16 17.43 -17.95
N GLN A 164 -12.41 16.34 -18.70
CA GLN A 164 -13.77 15.98 -19.18
C GLN A 164 -14.72 15.61 -18.04
N ILE A 165 -14.25 14.80 -17.07
CA ILE A 165 -15.05 14.34 -15.92
C ILE A 165 -15.47 15.55 -15.08
N TYR A 166 -14.52 16.43 -14.76
CA TYR A 166 -14.79 17.67 -14.03
C TYR A 166 -15.85 18.52 -14.74
N LEU A 167 -15.69 18.74 -16.06
CA LEU A 167 -16.64 19.50 -16.87
C LEU A 167 -18.02 18.83 -17.01
N SER A 168 -18.15 17.52 -16.81
CA SER A 168 -19.43 16.81 -16.82
C SER A 168 -20.23 16.96 -15.51
N LEU A 169 -19.60 17.46 -14.46
CA LEU A 169 -20.16 17.55 -13.11
C LEU A 169 -20.43 19.00 -12.64
N VAL A 170 -20.16 20.02 -13.48
CA VAL A 170 -20.08 21.45 -13.05
C VAL A 170 -20.87 22.44 -13.90
#